data_AF-A0A437SWY8-F1
#
_entry.id   AF-A0A437SWY8-F1
#
_cell.length_a   1.000
_cell.length_b   1.000
_cell.length_c   1.000
_cell.angle_alpha   90.00
_cell.angle_beta   90.00
_cell.angle_gamma   90.00
#
_symmetry.space_group_name_H-M   'P 1'
#
loop_
_entity.id
_entity.type
_entity.pdbx_description
1 polymer ?
#
loop_
_entity_poly.entity_id
_entity_poly.type
_entity_poly.pdbx_seq_one_letter_code
_entity_poly.pdbx_strand_id
1 'polypeptide(L)'
;MFGIKKTKKAEQQLLTNLNDLIEDGSISPQERQILQVAKAGLEKNEYLPRVLRDLEDGLQPLALQGKMSDKVRELYLAMVSQSGSELKWRGLCFGNLM
;
A
#
# COMPACT_ATOMS: atom_id res chain seq x y z
N MET A 1 10.46 22.70 13.99
CA MET A 1 10.75 22.25 12.61
C MET A 1 10.75 20.71 12.58
N PHE A 2 9.61 20.07 12.32
CA PHE A 2 9.52 18.60 12.23
C PHE A 2 8.54 18.21 11.11
N GLY A 3 8.91 18.41 9.85
CA GLY A 3 7.94 18.33 8.74
C GLY A 3 8.07 17.15 7.79
N ILE A 4 9.28 16.60 7.55
CA ILE A 4 9.53 15.90 6.27
C ILE A 4 10.11 14.48 6.42
N LYS A 5 10.59 14.08 7.61
CA LYS A 5 11.32 12.79 7.73
C LYS A 5 10.45 11.53 7.77
N LYS A 6 9.14 11.62 8.06
CA LYS A 6 8.27 10.43 8.26
C LYS A 6 7.77 9.80 6.96
N THR A 7 7.55 10.60 5.91
CA THR A 7 7.01 10.11 4.63
C THR A 7 7.98 9.15 3.94
N LYS A 8 9.27 9.48 3.89
CA LYS A 8 10.30 8.64 3.23
C LYS A 8 10.41 7.23 3.79
N LYS A 9 10.23 7.03 5.10
CA LYS A 9 10.32 5.71 5.71
C LYS A 9 9.13 4.83 5.33
N ALA A 10 7.93 5.41 5.28
CA ALA A 10 6.72 4.72 4.85
C ALA A 10 6.79 4.36 3.36
N GLU A 11 7.32 5.27 2.52
CA GLU A 11 7.56 5.01 1.08
C GLU A 11 8.49 3.82 0.86
N GLN A 12 9.61 3.79 1.57
CA GLN A 12 10.57 2.69 1.47
C GLN A 12 9.98 1.35 1.94
N GLN A 13 9.24 1.35 3.04
CA GLN A 13 8.57 0.15 3.52
C GLN A 13 7.51 -0.36 2.53
N LEU A 14 6.75 0.55 1.94
CA LEU A 14 5.78 0.20 0.91
C LEU A 14 6.48 -0.38 -0.34
N LEU A 15 7.57 0.25 -0.80
CA LEU A 15 8.37 -0.24 -1.93
C LEU A 15 8.94 -1.64 -1.68
N THR A 16 9.48 -1.91 -0.49
CA THR A 16 9.98 -3.25 -0.13
C THR A 16 8.86 -4.26 -0.18
N ASN A 17 7.72 -3.99 0.48
CA ASN A 17 6.57 -4.89 0.49
C ASN A 17 6.03 -5.15 -0.93
N LEU A 18 5.98 -4.12 -1.79
CA LEU A 18 5.55 -4.27 -3.18
C LEU A 18 6.51 -5.17 -3.97
N ASN A 19 7.83 -5.03 -3.80
CA ASN A 19 8.80 -5.89 -4.48
C ASN A 19 8.68 -7.34 -4.02
N ASP A 20 8.61 -7.60 -2.71
CA ASP A 20 8.39 -8.95 -2.16
C ASP A 20 7.14 -9.61 -2.74
N LEU A 21 6.04 -8.86 -2.88
CA LEU A 21 4.80 -9.36 -3.50
C LEU A 21 4.94 -9.61 -5.00
N ILE A 22 5.65 -8.74 -5.73
CA ILE A 22 5.86 -8.88 -7.19
C ILE A 22 6.78 -10.06 -7.53
N GLU A 23 7.72 -10.38 -6.63
CA GLU A 23 8.60 -11.55 -6.70
C GLU A 23 7.88 -12.83 -6.27
N ASP A 24 6.83 -12.72 -5.46
CA ASP A 24 6.01 -13.85 -5.09
C ASP A 24 5.24 -14.40 -6.30
N GLY A 25 5.51 -15.66 -6.67
CA GLY A 25 4.87 -16.31 -7.82
C GLY A 25 3.40 -16.65 -7.61
N SER A 26 2.82 -16.39 -6.43
CA SER A 26 1.45 -16.75 -6.09
C SER A 26 0.42 -15.67 -6.42
N ILE A 27 0.85 -14.52 -6.95
CA ILE A 27 -0.07 -13.43 -7.34
C ILE A 27 -0.55 -13.59 -8.78
N SER A 28 -1.79 -13.18 -9.02
CA SER A 28 -2.38 -13.13 -10.35
C SER A 28 -1.66 -12.10 -11.24
N PRO A 29 -1.56 -12.32 -12.57
CA PRO A 29 -1.02 -11.33 -13.49
C PRO A 29 -1.73 -9.96 -13.41
N GLN A 30 -3.02 -9.94 -13.06
CA GLN A 30 -3.77 -8.70 -12.85
C GLN A 30 -3.28 -7.93 -11.61
N GLU A 31 -3.07 -8.62 -10.49
CA GLU A 31 -2.51 -8.03 -9.26
C GLU A 31 -1.11 -7.52 -9.52
N ARG A 32 -0.29 -8.32 -10.21
CA ARG A 32 1.09 -7.96 -10.54
C ARG A 32 1.17 -6.66 -11.33
N GLN A 33 0.25 -6.47 -12.29
CA GLN A 33 0.19 -5.23 -13.06
C GLN A 33 -0.15 -4.02 -12.17
N ILE A 34 -1.11 -4.15 -11.25
CA ILE A 34 -1.49 -3.08 -10.31
C ILE A 34 -0.31 -2.73 -9.38
N LEU A 35 0.37 -3.74 -8.84
CA LEU A 35 1.54 -3.56 -7.97
C LEU A 35 2.71 -2.89 -8.71
N GLN A 36 2.93 -3.26 -9.97
CA GLN A 36 3.95 -2.62 -10.82
C GLN A 36 3.64 -1.15 -11.11
N VAL A 37 2.37 -0.80 -11.35
CA VAL A 37 1.95 0.59 -11.54
C VAL A 37 2.22 1.41 -10.28
N ALA A 38 1.87 0.88 -9.11
CA ALA A 38 2.14 1.56 -7.84
C ALA A 38 3.65 1.72 -7.56
N LYS A 39 4.46 0.70 -7.85
CA LYS A 39 5.92 0.79 -7.78
C LYS A 39 6.45 1.91 -8.68
N ALA A 40 6.02 1.95 -9.94
CA ALA A 40 6.44 2.99 -10.88
C ALA A 40 6.04 4.40 -10.42
N GLY A 41 4.88 4.55 -9.75
CA GLY A 41 4.46 5.80 -9.12
C GLY A 41 5.40 6.23 -7.98
N LEU A 42 5.77 5.29 -7.10
CA LEU A 42 6.72 5.56 -6.01
C LEU A 42 8.13 5.88 -6.52
N GLU A 43 8.60 5.20 -7.57
CA GLU A 43 9.90 5.51 -8.20
C GLU A 43 9.92 6.92 -8.83
N LYS A 44 8.78 7.37 -9.34
CA LYS A 44 8.59 8.73 -9.88
C LYS A 44 8.44 9.81 -8.80
N ASN A 45 8.54 9.47 -7.51
CA ASN A 45 8.22 10.37 -6.39
C ASN A 45 6.80 10.97 -6.50
N GLU A 46 5.83 10.21 -7.03
CA GLU A 46 4.44 10.65 -6.98
C GLU A 46 3.94 10.71 -5.54
N TYR A 47 2.96 11.58 -5.32
CA TYR A 47 2.37 11.82 -4.01
C TYR A 47 1.80 10.52 -3.43
N LEU A 48 2.38 10.03 -2.33
CA LEU A 48 2.02 8.77 -1.66
C LEU A 48 0.51 8.50 -1.55
N PRO A 49 -0.32 9.47 -1.07
CA PRO A 49 -1.76 9.27 -0.97
C PRO A 49 -2.45 9.01 -2.31
N ARG A 50 -1.91 9.54 -3.41
CA ARG A 50 -2.40 9.25 -4.75
C ARG A 50 -2.09 7.82 -5.13
N VAL A 51 -0.84 7.39 -4.95
CA VAL A 51 -0.42 6.02 -5.25
C VAL A 51 -1.21 4.99 -4.43
N LEU A 52 -1.43 5.27 -3.14
CA LEU A 52 -2.24 4.42 -2.27
C LEU A 52 -3.68 4.34 -2.76
N ARG A 53 -4.27 5.47 -3.20
CA ARG A 53 -5.63 5.49 -3.73
C ARG A 53 -5.75 4.73 -5.04
N ASP A 54 -4.83 4.94 -5.97
CA ASP A 54 -4.80 4.20 -7.25
C ASP A 54 -4.63 2.68 -7.02
N LEU A 55 -3.82 2.30 -6.03
CA LEU A 55 -3.66 0.90 -5.64
C LEU A 55 -4.92 0.35 -4.97
N GLU A 56 -5.59 1.12 -4.12
CA GLU A 56 -6.87 0.75 -3.50
C GLU A 56 -7.97 0.56 -4.56
N ASP A 57 -8.14 1.51 -5.48
CA ASP A 57 -9.10 1.44 -6.60
C ASP A 57 -8.84 0.22 -7.50
N GLY A 58 -7.57 -0.14 -7.73
CA GLY A 58 -7.20 -1.33 -8.51
C GLY A 58 -7.46 -2.65 -7.78
N LEU A 59 -7.19 -2.70 -6.48
CA LEU A 59 -7.32 -3.91 -5.65
C LEU A 59 -8.77 -4.15 -5.17
N GLN A 60 -9.55 -3.10 -4.94
CA GLN A 60 -10.94 -3.17 -4.48
C GLN A 60 -11.83 -4.09 -5.33
N PRO A 61 -11.88 -4.00 -6.67
CA PRO A 61 -12.69 -4.91 -7.47
C PRO A 61 -12.23 -6.38 -7.38
N LEU A 62 -10.92 -6.62 -7.19
CA LEU A 62 -10.37 -7.97 -7.00
C LEU A 62 -10.75 -8.54 -5.62
N ALA A 63 -10.76 -7.69 -4.59
CA ALA A 63 -11.20 -8.05 -3.25
C ALA A 63 -12.70 -8.38 -3.23
N LEU A 64 -13.53 -7.56 -3.88
CA LEU A 64 -14.97 -7.79 -4.01
C LEU A 64 -15.29 -9.09 -4.76
N GLN A 65 -14.46 -9.46 -5.74
CA GLN A 65 -14.61 -10.71 -6.49
C GLN A 65 -14.02 -11.93 -5.78
N GLY A 66 -13.32 -11.75 -4.64
CA GLY A 66 -12.65 -12.84 -3.93
C GLY A 66 -11.50 -13.49 -4.71
N LYS A 67 -10.94 -12.79 -5.69
CA LYS A 67 -9.85 -13.28 -6.57
C LYS A 67 -8.47 -12.76 -6.17
N MET A 68 -8.38 -12.11 -5.02
CA MET A 68 -7.16 -11.54 -4.50
C MET A 68 -6.36 -12.60 -3.75
N SER A 69 -5.05 -12.67 -3.98
CA SER A 69 -4.16 -13.57 -3.25
C SER A 69 -4.04 -13.15 -1.78
N ASP A 70 -3.90 -14.13 -0.88
CA ASP A 70 -3.91 -13.88 0.57
C ASP A 70 -2.88 -12.83 1.00
N LYS A 71 -1.67 -12.88 0.43
CA LYS A 71 -0.61 -11.89 0.72
C LYS A 71 -0.97 -10.47 0.27
N VAL A 72 -1.62 -10.33 -0.89
CA VAL A 72 -2.07 -9.03 -1.41
C VAL A 72 -3.24 -8.51 -0.58
N ARG A 73 -4.11 -9.42 -0.12
CA ARG A 73 -5.22 -9.12 0.78
C ARG A 73 -4.75 -8.64 2.14
N GLU A 74 -3.71 -9.23 2.72
CA GLU A 74 -3.10 -8.74 3.98
C GLU A 74 -2.61 -7.29 3.82
N LEU A 75 -1.94 -6.99 2.70
CA LEU A 75 -1.49 -5.62 2.40
C LEU A 75 -2.66 -4.67 2.18
N TYR A 76 -3.68 -5.07 1.41
CA TYR A 76 -4.89 -4.28 1.19
C TYR A 76 -5.63 -4.00 2.50
N LEU A 77 -5.78 -5.00 3.37
CA LEU A 77 -6.39 -4.83 4.69
C LEU A 77 -5.54 -3.95 5.61
N ALA A 78 -4.21 -3.99 5.50
CA ALA A 78 -3.34 -3.09 6.25
C ALA A 78 -3.51 -1.63 5.78
N MET A 79 -3.78 -1.40 4.50
CA MET A 79 -4.09 -0.08 3.94
C MET A 79 -5.50 0.38 4.32
N VAL A 80 -6.50 -0.48 4.17
CA VAL A 80 -7.91 -0.17 4.48
C VAL A 80 -8.14 -0.05 5.98
N SER A 81 -7.51 -0.85 6.82
CA SER A 81 -7.57 -0.67 8.28
C SER A 81 -6.87 0.62 8.72
N GLN A 82 -5.91 1.11 7.94
CA GLN A 82 -5.34 2.44 8.11
C GLN A 82 -6.26 3.56 7.60
N SER A 83 -7.21 3.27 6.69
CA SER A 83 -8.17 4.25 6.16
C SER A 83 -9.53 4.26 6.89
N GLY A 84 -9.95 3.14 7.48
CA GLY A 84 -11.25 2.94 8.15
C GLY A 84 -11.35 3.45 9.59
N SER A 85 -10.25 3.93 10.17
CA SER A 85 -10.26 4.80 11.35
C SER A 85 -9.82 6.18 10.89
N GLU A 86 -10.73 7.16 11.01
CA GLU A 86 -10.54 8.55 10.55
C GLU A 86 -9.09 9.02 10.65
N LEU A 87 -8.53 9.48 9.52
CA LEU A 87 -7.35 10.34 9.49
C LEU A 87 -6.10 9.80 10.24
N LYS A 88 -5.82 8.50 10.17
CA LYS A 88 -4.61 7.95 10.82
C LYS A 88 -3.28 8.21 10.09
N TRP A 89 -3.31 8.92 8.96
CA TRP A 89 -2.11 9.52 8.34
C TRP A 89 -1.84 10.97 8.79
N ARG A 90 -2.78 11.64 9.48
CA ARG A 90 -2.53 12.94 10.15
C ARG A 90 -1.96 12.78 11.57
N GLY A 91 -2.04 11.59 12.16
CA GLY A 91 -1.61 11.30 13.53
C GLY A 91 -0.77 10.04 13.63
N LEU A 92 0.46 10.07 13.10
CA LEU A 92 1.60 9.22 13.46
C LEU A 92 1.41 7.69 13.56
N CYS A 93 2.32 7.01 12.86
CA CYS A 93 3.10 5.89 13.38
C CYS A 93 3.01 5.73 14.92
N PHE A 94 2.45 4.62 15.38
CA PHE A 94 2.60 4.08 16.74
C PHE A 94 2.35 5.06 17.90
N GLY A 95 1.11 5.08 18.39
CA GLY A 95 0.77 5.57 19.72
C GLY A 95 0.17 4.45 20.56
N ASN A 96 1.00 3.90 21.47
CA ASN A 96 0.70 3.03 22.60
C ASN A 96 0.03 1.66 22.38
N LEU A 97 0.86 0.62 22.46
CA LEU A 97 0.56 -0.57 23.27
C LEU A 97 1.86 -1.13 23.90
N MET A 98 2.37 -0.42 24.91
CA MET A 98 2.91 -0.91 26.20
C MET A 98 3.50 0.26 26.98
#